data_AF-A0A143HCZ6-F1
#
_entry.id   AF-A0A143HCZ6-F1
#
_cell.length_a   1.000
_cell.length_b   1.000
_cell.length_c   1.000
_cell.angle_alpha   90.00
_cell.angle_beta   90.00
_cell.angle_gamma   90.00
#
_symmetry.space_group_name_H-M   'P 1'
#
loop_
_entity.id
_entity.type
_entity.pdbx_description
1 polymer ?
#
loop_
_entity_poly.entity_id
_entity_poly.type
_entity_poly.pdbx_seq_one_letter_code
_entity_poly.pdbx_strand_id
1 'polypeptide(L)' 'MTTLKEVELAFLHFIDSELAKEWLKNDIVKMKIASGYDDWMNDVNDHHCPLTLEEYIETCLDNPSYIGFK' A
#
# COMPACT_ATOMS: atom_id res chain seq x y z
N MET A 1 2.89 7.86 -10.64
CA MET A 1 3.94 7.64 -9.63
C MET A 1 3.38 8.11 -8.33
N THR A 2 3.21 7.17 -7.42
CA THR A 2 2.56 7.33 -6.14
C THR A 2 3.56 7.89 -5.15
N THR A 3 3.16 8.90 -4.41
CA THR A 3 4.01 9.59 -3.43
C THR A 3 3.81 9.03 -2.03
N LEU A 4 4.83 9.20 -1.18
CA LEU A 4 4.73 8.86 0.24
C LEU A 4 3.54 9.54 0.92
N LYS A 5 3.25 10.79 0.54
CA LYS A 5 2.13 11.56 1.09
C LYS A 5 0.77 10.97 0.72
N GLU A 6 0.62 10.45 -0.50
CA GLU A 6 -0.60 9.74 -0.91
C GLU A 6 -0.79 8.45 -0.12
N VAL A 7 0.29 7.69 0.09
CA VAL A 7 0.29 6.49 0.93
C VAL A 7 -0.05 6.82 2.39
N GLU A 8 0.52 7.90 2.95
CA GLU A 8 0.19 8.36 4.30
C GLU A 8 -1.28 8.69 4.45
N LEU A 9 -1.86 9.44 3.50
CA LEU A 9 -3.27 9.79 3.51
C LEU A 9 -4.16 8.55 3.43
N ALA A 10 -3.82 7.59 2.58
CA ALA A 10 -4.56 6.33 2.46
C ALA A 10 -4.46 5.49 3.75
N PHE A 11 -3.31 5.48 4.43
CA PHE A 11 -3.16 4.81 5.73
C PHE A 11 -4.05 5.40 6.83
N LEU A 12 -4.46 6.68 6.73
CA LEU A 12 -5.36 7.28 7.72
C LEU A 12 -6.74 6.60 7.76
N HIS A 13 -7.18 5.97 6.66
CA HIS A 13 -8.41 5.18 6.64
C HIS A 13 -8.30 3.87 7.42
N PHE A 14 -7.08 3.40 7.67
CA PHE A 14 -6.78 2.17 8.41
C PHE A 14 -6.25 2.44 9.81
N ILE A 15 -6.48 3.62 10.38
CA ILE A 15 -5.91 4.02 11.68
C ILE A 15 -6.33 3.10 12.83
N ASP A 16 -7.43 2.36 12.68
CA ASP A 16 -7.88 1.38 13.66
C ASP A 16 -6.98 0.14 13.74
N SER A 17 -6.19 -0.14 12.70
CA SER A 17 -5.20 -1.21 12.67
C SER A 17 -3.89 -0.78 13.33
N GLU A 18 -3.46 -1.51 14.36
CA GLU A 18 -2.15 -1.28 15.01
C GLU A 18 -0.98 -1.44 14.03
N LEU A 19 -1.11 -2.38 13.08
CA LEU A 19 -0.10 -2.59 12.03
C LEU A 19 -0.04 -1.39 11.08
N ALA A 20 -1.19 -0.85 10.68
CA ALA A 20 -1.24 0.35 9.85
C ALA A 20 -0.62 1.56 10.56
N LYS A 21 -0.86 1.73 11.87
CA LYS A 21 -0.20 2.76 12.68
C LYS A 21 1.32 2.60 12.74
N GLU A 22 1.83 1.38 12.81
CA GLU A 22 3.26 1.09 12.77
C GLU A 22 3.85 1.44 11.40
N TRP A 23 3.17 1.01 10.32
CA TRP A 23 3.61 1.22 8.95
C TRP A 23 3.56 2.68 8.51
N LEU A 24 2.58 3.44 9.01
CA LEU A 24 2.48 4.88 8.78
C LEU A 24 3.74 5.64 9.24
N LYS A 25 4.39 5.15 10.31
CA LYS A 25 5.63 5.72 10.86
C LYS A 25 6.90 5.23 10.14
N ASN A 26 6.77 4.27 9.22
CA ASN A 26 7.89 3.64 8.55
C ASN A 26 7.96 4.05 7.07
N ASP A 27 8.86 4.98 6.76
CA ASP A 27 9.05 5.48 5.40
C ASP A 27 9.46 4.40 4.39
N ILE A 28 10.16 3.35 4.84
CA ILE A 28 10.55 2.22 3.98
C ILE A 28 9.30 1.44 3.56
N VAL A 29 8.37 1.20 4.50
CA VAL A 29 7.10 0.52 4.19
C VAL A 29 6.29 1.34 3.20
N LYS A 30 6.13 2.64 3.48
CA LYS A 30 5.38 3.53 2.60
C LYS A 30 5.99 3.61 1.20
N MET A 31 7.32 3.62 1.10
CA MET A 31 8.02 3.59 -0.19
C MET A 31 7.77 2.28 -0.94
N LYS A 32 7.84 1.14 -0.25
CA LYS A 32 7.53 -0.18 -0.85
C LYS A 32 6.10 -0.27 -1.36
N ILE A 33 5.13 0.24 -0.60
CA ILE A 33 3.73 0.29 -1.02
C ILE A 33 3.56 1.20 -2.23
N ALA A 34 4.16 2.39 -2.22
CA ALA A 34 4.10 3.31 -3.35
C ALA A 34 4.67 2.68 -4.64
N SER A 35 5.86 2.07 -4.56
CA SER A 35 6.48 1.40 -5.71
C SER A 35 5.70 0.17 -6.15
N GLY A 36 5.25 -0.68 -5.22
CA GLY A 36 4.48 -1.87 -5.55
C GLY A 36 3.12 -1.56 -6.18
N TYR A 37 2.46 -0.49 -5.72
CA TYR A 37 1.22 -0.01 -6.33
C TYR A 37 1.45 0.60 -7.71
N ASP A 38 2.52 1.38 -7.90
CA ASP A 38 2.90 1.90 -9.23
C ASP A 38 3.22 0.76 -10.21
N ASP A 39 3.98 -0.25 -9.79
CA ASP A 39 4.32 -1.41 -10.60
C ASP A 39 3.06 -2.19 -11.00
N TRP A 40 2.17 -2.42 -10.04
CA TRP A 40 0.89 -3.10 -10.26
C TRP A 40 -0.04 -2.30 -11.19
N MET A 41 -0.11 -0.98 -11.04
CA MET A 41 -0.82 -0.07 -11.96
C MET A 41 -0.20 0.02 -13.36
N ASN A 42 1.11 -0.27 -13.50
CA ASN A 42 1.76 -0.35 -14.80
C ASN A 42 1.51 -1.69 -15.51
N ASP A 43 1.17 -2.74 -14.76
CA ASP A 43 0.85 -4.08 -15.27
C ASP A 43 -0.64 -4.22 -15.69
N VAL A 44 -1.31 -3.10 -15.99
CA VAL A 44 -2.76 -3.00 -16.28
C VAL A 44 -3.25 -3.74 -17.53
N ASN A 45 -2.38 -4.38 -18.32
CA ASN A 45 -2.83 -5.23 -19.43
C ASN A 45 -3.56 -6.51 -18.96
N ASP A 46 -3.40 -6.91 -17.69
CA ASP A 46 -4.10 -8.09 -17.12
C ASP A 46 -5.16 -7.71 -16.05
N HIS A 47 -5.26 -6.43 -15.69
CA HIS A 47 -6.11 -5.97 -14.59
C HIS A 47 -7.45 -5.42 -15.11
N HIS A 48 -8.42 -6.31 -15.34
CA HIS A 48 -9.79 -5.94 -15.74
C HIS A 48 -10.52 -5.06 -14.70
N CYS A 49 -10.00 -4.95 -13.48
CA CYS A 49 -10.52 -4.08 -12.43
C CYS A 49 -9.35 -3.60 -11.55
N PRO A 50 -8.82 -2.39 -11.78
CA PRO A 50 -7.74 -1.89 -10.96
C PRO A 50 -8.24 -1.52 -9.55
N LEU A 51 -7.65 -2.13 -8.51
CA LEU A 51 -7.66 -1.65 -7.12
C LEU A 51 -7.24 -0.17 -7.03
N THR A 52 -7.88 0.53 -6.10
CA THR A 52 -7.43 1.80 -5.57
C THR A 52 -6.22 1.61 -4.65
N LEU A 53 -5.50 2.69 -4.34
CA LEU A 53 -4.38 2.66 -3.40
C LEU A 53 -4.81 2.14 -2.01
N GLU A 54 -6.03 2.43 -1.59
CA GLU A 54 -6.59 1.98 -0.32
C GLU A 54 -6.82 0.47 -0.31
N GLU A 55 -7.44 -0.08 -1.35
CA GLU A 55 -7.67 -1.53 -1.49
C GLU A 55 -6.33 -2.30 -1.64
N TYR A 56 -5.34 -1.69 -2.28
CA TYR A 56 -3.98 -2.24 -2.34
C TYR A 56 -3.31 -2.27 -0.95
N ILE A 57 -3.45 -1.20 -0.17
CA ILE A 57 -2.94 -1.13 1.21
C ILE A 57 -3.66 -2.15 2.10
N GLU A 58 -4.97 -2.29 1.98
CA GLU A 58 -5.76 -3.30 2.69
C GLU A 58 -5.22 -4.71 2.38
N THR A 59 -4.97 -5.02 1.11
CA THR A 59 -4.36 -6.29 0.69
C THR A 59 -2.98 -6.51 1.30
N CYS A 60 -2.17 -5.45 1.40
CA CYS A 60 -0.85 -5.51 2.04
C CYS A 60 -0.94 -5.71 3.55
N LEU A 61 -1.93 -5.09 4.21
CA LEU A 61 -2.16 -5.24 5.65
C LEU A 61 -2.66 -6.65 6.01
N ASP A 62 -3.53 -7.22 5.18
CA ASP A 62 -4.02 -8.59 5.32
C ASP A 62 -2.91 -9.62 5.08
N ASN A 63 -1.97 -9.30 4.16
CA ASN A 63 -0.86 -10.17 3.81
C ASN A 63 0.48 -9.40 3.77
N PRO A 64 1.10 -9.12 4.93
CA PRO A 64 2.37 -8.39 5.03
C PRO A 64 3.54 -8.97 4.24
N SER A 65 3.45 -10.25 3.87
CA SER A 65 4.43 -10.91 3.03
C SER A 65 4.60 -10.25 1.66
N TYR A 66 3.56 -9.59 1.13
CA TYR A 66 3.63 -8.90 -0.17
C TYR A 66 4.64 -7.75 -0.18
N ILE A 67 4.83 -7.09 0.96
CA ILE A 67 5.82 -6.02 1.13
C ILE A 67 7.12 -6.52 1.80
N GLY A 68 7.24 -7.83 1.99
CA GLY A 68 8.42 -8.50 2.53
C GLY A 68 8.55 -8.43 4.06
N PHE A 69 7.44 -8.26 4.79
CA PHE A 69 7.39 -8.40 6.24
C PHE A 69 6.82 -9.78 6.60
N LYS A 70 7.32 -10.39 7.68
CA LYS A 70 7.02 -11.76 8.10
C LYS A 70 6.66 -11.80 9.58
#